data_AF-A0A7Y2DEB8-F1
#
_entry.id   AF-A0A7Y2DEB8-F1
#
_cell.length_a   1.000
_cell.length_b   1.000
_cell.length_c   1.000
_cell.angle_alpha   90.00
_cell.angle_beta   90.00
_cell.angle_gamma   90.00
#
_symmetry.space_group_name_H-M   'P 1'
#
loop_
_entity.id
_entity.type
_entity.pdbx_description
1 polymer ?
#
loop_
_entity_poly.entity_id
_entity_poly.type
_entity_poly.pdbx_seq_one_letter_code
_entity_poly.pdbx_strand_id
1 'polypeptide(L)'
;MQTQESKLKKFGTLGGVFTPTLLTILGVIMYLRMGWVVGNAGLLGAWFIIIISFAITLCTALSMSAITTNIRIGAGGAYAIISQALGLEVGGSLGIPRYISQGLAVTMYIFGFREGWLGIFPGHDPFLIDIIAFGVLFAIAYISADLAIKTQFFIMGVIILSLVSIVMAAYDGSMYQPTEEALRWGTFKGSPENGFSGSSFWIVFAVFFPAATGIMAGANMSGELKNPKKSIPLGTLWAIGVSFVIYMVLAYWLARSASEQE
;
A
#
# COMPACT_ATOMS: atom_id res chain seq x y z
N MET A 1 -16.57 -44.24 9.60
CA MET A 1 -15.76 -43.15 10.18
C MET A 1 -15.92 -41.93 9.28
N GLN A 2 -16.81 -41.00 9.64
CA GLN A 2 -16.86 -39.70 8.98
C GLN A 2 -15.62 -38.92 9.45
N THR A 3 -14.65 -38.73 8.56
CA THR A 3 -13.56 -37.78 8.77
C THR A 3 -14.19 -36.42 8.97
N GLN A 4 -14.17 -35.94 10.22
CA GLN A 4 -14.45 -34.57 10.59
C GLN A 4 -13.39 -33.71 9.88
N GLU A 5 -13.64 -33.29 8.64
CA GLU A 5 -12.91 -32.18 8.05
C GLU A 5 -13.05 -31.03 9.04
N SER A 6 -11.95 -30.63 9.67
CA SER A 6 -11.93 -29.39 10.44
C SER A 6 -12.38 -28.29 9.47
N LYS A 7 -13.60 -27.78 9.63
CA LYS A 7 -14.05 -26.60 8.88
C LYS A 7 -13.08 -25.48 9.21
N LEU A 8 -12.06 -25.29 8.36
CA LEU A 8 -11.15 -24.17 8.43
C LEU A 8 -12.02 -22.91 8.56
N LYS A 9 -11.80 -22.15 9.63
CA LYS A 9 -12.57 -20.93 9.89
C LYS A 9 -12.29 -19.95 8.75
N LYS A 10 -13.17 -19.93 7.75
CA LYS A 10 -13.11 -18.98 6.65
C LYS A 10 -13.15 -17.54 7.17
N PHE A 11 -12.41 -16.64 6.54
CA PHE A 11 -12.30 -15.23 6.93
C PHE A 11 -13.53 -14.42 6.52
N GLY A 12 -13.83 -13.38 7.30
CA GLY A 12 -14.80 -12.36 6.95
C GLY A 12 -14.19 -11.23 6.11
N THR A 13 -15.00 -10.24 5.73
CA THR A 13 -14.57 -9.09 4.94
C THR A 13 -13.43 -8.30 5.59
N LEU A 14 -13.50 -8.08 6.91
CA LEU A 14 -12.51 -7.27 7.62
C LEU A 14 -11.11 -7.92 7.58
N GLY A 15 -11.00 -9.17 8.06
CA GLY A 15 -9.71 -9.85 8.18
C GLY A 15 -9.18 -10.46 6.89
N GLY A 16 -10.05 -10.82 5.95
CA GLY A 16 -9.64 -11.50 4.71
C GLY A 16 -9.56 -10.60 3.48
N VAL A 17 -10.07 -9.36 3.53
CA VAL A 17 -10.03 -8.44 2.39
C VAL A 17 -9.59 -7.04 2.81
N PHE A 18 -10.31 -6.39 3.72
CA PHE A 18 -10.03 -5.00 4.09
C PHE A 18 -8.65 -4.83 4.70
N THR A 19 -8.33 -5.57 5.76
CA THR A 19 -7.06 -5.50 6.47
C THR A 19 -5.86 -5.79 5.57
N PRO A 20 -5.82 -6.92 4.81
CA PRO A 20 -4.66 -7.20 3.96
C PRO A 20 -4.53 -6.19 2.82
N THR A 21 -5.64 -5.73 2.22
CA THR A 21 -5.60 -4.69 1.18
C THR A 21 -5.13 -3.35 1.74
N LEU A 22 -5.65 -2.93 2.89
CA LEU A 22 -5.26 -1.69 3.56
C LEU A 22 -3.77 -1.69 3.91
N LEU A 23 -3.24 -2.80 4.45
CA LEU A 23 -1.81 -2.93 4.79
C LEU A 23 -0.89 -2.97 3.57
N THR A 24 -1.41 -3.41 2.42
CA THR A 24 -0.62 -3.38 1.18
C THR A 24 -0.56 -1.96 0.60
N ILE A 25 -1.60 -1.16 0.80
CA ILE A 25 -1.67 0.25 0.36
C ILE A 25 -0.89 1.16 1.33
N LEU A 26 -1.03 0.95 2.65
CA LEU A 26 -0.33 1.68 3.70
C LEU A 26 1.07 1.09 3.95
N GLY A 27 1.94 1.22 2.94
CA GLY A 27 3.27 0.65 2.95
C GLY A 27 4.40 1.66 3.20
N VAL A 28 5.60 1.26 2.80
CA VAL A 28 6.85 2.03 2.89
C VAL A 28 6.74 3.44 2.30
N ILE A 29 6.02 3.62 1.19
CA ILE A 29 5.90 4.92 0.50
C ILE A 29 5.25 5.98 1.41
N MET A 30 4.26 5.58 2.21
CA MET A 30 3.60 6.49 3.15
C MET A 30 4.58 7.13 4.14
N TYR A 31 5.56 6.36 4.61
CA TYR A 31 6.52 6.84 5.61
C TYR A 31 7.77 7.47 4.98
N LEU A 32 8.34 6.85 3.94
CA LEU A 32 9.66 7.24 3.42
C LEU A 32 9.64 8.17 2.21
N ARG A 33 8.49 8.30 1.54
CA ARG A 33 8.42 9.03 0.26
C ARG A 33 7.35 10.10 0.25
N MET A 34 6.38 10.06 1.16
CA MET A 34 5.32 11.07 1.22
C MET A 34 5.88 12.49 1.42
N GLY A 35 6.84 12.67 2.34
CA GLY A 35 7.51 13.96 2.54
C GLY A 35 8.21 14.45 1.28
N TRP A 36 8.93 13.55 0.60
CA TRP A 36 9.59 13.86 -0.67
C TRP A 36 8.61 14.24 -1.79
N VAL A 37 7.45 13.58 -1.88
CA VAL A 37 6.39 13.93 -2.84
C VAL A 37 5.86 15.33 -2.58
N VAL A 38 5.54 15.65 -1.31
CA VAL A 38 5.07 16.97 -0.90
C VAL A 38 6.16 18.03 -1.13
N GLY A 39 7.43 17.75 -0.83
CA GLY A 39 8.53 18.69 -1.06
C GLY A 39 8.80 18.99 -2.54
N ASN A 40 8.61 18.03 -3.45
CA ASN A 40 8.76 18.29 -4.89
C ASN A 40 7.52 18.96 -5.51
N ALA A 41 6.33 18.45 -5.19
CA ALA A 41 5.10 18.83 -5.86
C ALA A 41 4.29 19.92 -5.15
N GLY A 42 4.68 20.31 -3.92
CA GLY A 42 3.86 21.11 -3.01
C GLY A 42 2.58 20.35 -2.61
N LEU A 43 1.76 20.97 -1.75
CA LEU A 43 0.52 20.34 -1.28
C LEU A 43 -0.46 20.09 -2.43
N LEU A 44 -0.68 21.09 -3.29
CA LEU A 44 -1.66 20.98 -4.38
C LEU A 44 -1.23 19.97 -5.43
N GLY A 45 0.06 19.94 -5.78
CA GLY A 45 0.60 18.95 -6.71
C GLY A 45 0.61 17.53 -6.10
N ALA A 46 0.93 17.39 -4.81
CA ALA A 46 0.84 16.11 -4.11
C ALA A 46 -0.61 15.59 -4.07
N TRP A 47 -1.58 16.42 -3.71
CA TRP A 47 -3.00 16.05 -3.76
C TRP A 47 -3.45 15.66 -5.16
N PHE A 48 -3.01 16.39 -6.19
CA PHE A 48 -3.31 16.03 -7.57
C PHE A 48 -2.78 14.64 -7.95
N ILE A 49 -1.53 14.33 -7.56
CA ILE A 49 -0.91 13.00 -7.76
C ILE A 49 -1.69 11.91 -7.02
N ILE A 50 -2.07 12.16 -5.76
CA ILE A 50 -2.86 11.22 -4.94
C ILE A 50 -4.22 10.97 -5.60
N ILE A 51 -4.94 12.02 -6.01
CA ILE A 51 -6.26 11.92 -6.62
C ILE A 51 -6.21 11.11 -7.92
N ILE A 52 -5.25 11.39 -8.82
CA ILE A 52 -5.11 10.62 -10.06
C ILE A 52 -4.79 9.15 -9.77
N SER A 53 -3.84 8.89 -8.87
CA SER A 53 -3.43 7.52 -8.53
C SER A 53 -4.60 6.72 -7.95
N PHE A 54 -5.33 7.30 -7.01
CA PHE A 54 -6.50 6.66 -6.40
C PHE A 54 -7.69 6.56 -7.35
N ALA A 55 -7.85 7.47 -8.32
CA ALA A 55 -8.87 7.36 -9.37
C ALA A 55 -8.60 6.15 -10.28
N ILE A 56 -7.35 5.95 -10.72
CA ILE A 56 -6.94 4.77 -11.52
C ILE A 56 -7.21 3.48 -10.74
N THR A 57 -6.81 3.45 -9.47
CA THR A 57 -7.03 2.30 -8.59
C THR A 57 -8.51 2.04 -8.34
N LEU A 58 -9.32 3.08 -8.15
CA LEU A 58 -10.76 2.98 -7.95
C LEU A 58 -11.45 2.40 -9.19
N CYS A 59 -11.13 2.89 -10.38
CA CYS A 59 -11.64 2.33 -11.64
C CYS A 59 -11.31 0.84 -11.74
N THR A 60 -10.07 0.45 -11.42
CA THR A 60 -9.63 -0.95 -11.44
C THR A 60 -10.39 -1.80 -10.40
N ALA A 61 -10.64 -1.26 -9.20
CA ALA A 61 -11.39 -1.93 -8.15
C ALA A 61 -12.88 -2.09 -8.50
N LEU A 62 -13.48 -1.11 -9.17
CA LEU A 62 -14.85 -1.21 -9.68
C LEU A 62 -14.95 -2.27 -10.78
N SER A 63 -14.01 -2.33 -11.72
CA SER A 63 -13.93 -3.41 -12.72
C SER A 63 -13.79 -4.79 -12.06
N MET A 64 -12.92 -4.92 -11.06
CA MET A 64 -12.79 -6.17 -10.29
C MET A 64 -14.08 -6.53 -9.55
N SER A 65 -14.77 -5.52 -8.99
CA SER A 65 -16.05 -5.71 -8.30
C SER A 65 -17.12 -6.24 -9.25
N ALA A 66 -17.21 -5.69 -10.47
CA ALA A 66 -18.11 -6.20 -11.50
C ALA A 66 -17.80 -7.67 -11.85
N ILE A 67 -16.52 -8.00 -12.07
CA ILE A 67 -16.10 -9.38 -12.37
C ILE A 67 -16.48 -10.35 -11.23
N THR A 68 -16.15 -9.99 -10.00
CA THR A 68 -16.33 -10.87 -8.83
C THR A 68 -17.81 -11.10 -8.47
N THR A 69 -18.68 -10.13 -8.75
CA THR A 69 -20.13 -10.32 -8.54
C THR A 69 -20.76 -11.27 -9.57
N ASN A 70 -20.24 -11.30 -10.81
CA ASN A 70 -20.85 -12.02 -11.93
C ASN A 70 -20.44 -13.51 -12.04
N ILE A 71 -19.26 -13.89 -11.55
CA ILE A 71 -18.78 -15.29 -11.66
C ILE A 71 -18.99 -16.11 -10.39
N ARG A 72 -18.87 -17.45 -10.47
CA ARG A 72 -18.75 -18.29 -9.27
C ARG A 72 -17.31 -18.25 -8.78
N ILE A 73 -17.08 -17.61 -7.62
CA ILE A 73 -15.73 -17.49 -7.07
C ILE A 73 -15.33 -18.77 -6.33
N GLY A 74 -14.26 -19.40 -6.80
CA GLY A 74 -13.60 -20.53 -6.15
C GLY A 74 -12.27 -20.15 -5.49
N ALA A 75 -11.54 -21.18 -5.05
CA ALA A 75 -10.14 -21.05 -4.68
C ALA A 75 -9.28 -20.77 -5.93
N GLY A 76 -8.16 -20.05 -5.77
CA GLY A 76 -7.25 -19.71 -6.87
C GLY A 76 -6.90 -18.23 -6.99
N GLY A 77 -7.48 -17.37 -6.16
CA GLY A 77 -7.10 -15.96 -6.04
C GLY A 77 -7.45 -15.13 -7.28
N ALA A 78 -6.82 -13.95 -7.40
CA ALA A 78 -7.18 -13.00 -8.44
C ALA A 78 -6.86 -13.45 -9.88
N TYR A 79 -5.83 -14.28 -10.11
CA TYR A 79 -5.59 -14.84 -11.45
C TYR A 79 -6.74 -15.75 -11.89
N ALA A 80 -7.16 -16.69 -11.04
CA ALA A 80 -8.28 -17.57 -11.34
C ALA A 80 -9.59 -16.80 -11.59
N ILE A 81 -9.87 -15.77 -10.79
CA ILE A 81 -11.03 -14.89 -10.97
C ILE A 81 -11.03 -14.24 -12.37
N ILE A 82 -9.89 -13.69 -12.79
CA ILE A 82 -9.76 -13.01 -14.08
C ILE A 82 -9.86 -14.03 -15.24
N SER A 83 -9.11 -15.12 -15.17
CA SER A 83 -9.10 -16.15 -16.22
C SER A 83 -10.46 -16.81 -16.40
N GLN A 84 -11.24 -17.00 -15.34
CA GLN A 84 -12.60 -17.55 -15.41
C GLN A 84 -13.60 -16.57 -16.02
N ALA A 85 -13.42 -15.27 -15.80
CA ALA A 85 -14.35 -14.25 -16.29
C ALA A 85 -14.05 -13.79 -17.72
N LEU A 86 -12.77 -13.68 -18.08
CA LEU A 86 -12.32 -13.03 -19.32
C LEU A 86 -11.56 -13.98 -20.26
N GLY A 87 -11.38 -15.25 -19.87
CA GLY A 87 -10.65 -16.24 -20.63
C GLY A 87 -9.14 -16.26 -20.34
N LEU A 88 -8.48 -17.32 -20.82
CA LEU A 88 -7.07 -17.59 -20.53
C LEU A 88 -6.12 -16.58 -21.18
N GLU A 89 -6.46 -16.04 -22.34
CA GLU A 89 -5.64 -15.05 -23.05
C GLU A 89 -5.52 -13.75 -22.24
N VAL A 90 -6.65 -13.23 -21.75
CA VAL A 90 -6.70 -12.05 -20.88
C VAL A 90 -6.10 -12.36 -19.50
N GLY A 91 -6.38 -13.55 -18.97
CA GLY A 91 -5.78 -14.01 -17.72
C GLY A 91 -4.24 -14.01 -17.79
N GLY A 92 -3.67 -14.58 -18.85
CA GLY A 92 -2.22 -14.65 -19.06
C GLY A 92 -1.59 -13.28 -19.29
N SER A 93 -2.22 -12.42 -20.12
CA SER A 93 -1.70 -11.08 -20.42
C SER A 93 -1.66 -10.16 -19.19
N LEU A 94 -2.58 -10.34 -18.23
CA LEU A 94 -2.56 -9.64 -16.95
C LEU A 94 -1.73 -10.36 -15.88
N GLY A 95 -1.71 -11.69 -15.92
CA GLY A 95 -1.07 -12.55 -14.91
C GLY A 95 0.45 -12.49 -14.94
N ILE A 96 1.06 -12.53 -16.14
CA ILE A 96 2.52 -12.52 -16.29
C ILE A 96 3.14 -11.21 -15.79
N PRO A 97 2.68 -10.01 -16.22
CA PRO A 97 3.23 -8.75 -15.70
C PRO A 97 3.01 -8.62 -14.20
N ARG A 98 1.85 -9.08 -13.69
CA ARG A 98 1.57 -9.08 -12.26
C ARG A 98 2.53 -9.95 -11.48
N TYR A 99 2.86 -11.15 -11.96
CA TYR A 99 3.83 -12.03 -11.30
C TYR A 99 5.20 -11.36 -11.18
N ILE A 100 5.70 -10.77 -12.28
CA ILE A 100 6.98 -10.04 -12.30
C ILE A 100 6.93 -8.84 -11.35
N SER A 101 5.84 -8.06 -11.41
CA SER A 101 5.63 -6.88 -10.56
C SER A 101 5.65 -7.24 -9.07
N GLN A 102 5.06 -8.37 -8.67
CA GLN A 102 5.08 -8.81 -7.28
C GLN A 102 6.48 -9.19 -6.80
N GLY A 103 7.31 -9.80 -7.67
CA GLY A 103 8.71 -10.06 -7.36
C GLY A 103 9.50 -8.77 -7.11
N LEU A 104 9.31 -7.76 -7.97
CA LEU A 104 9.95 -6.45 -7.80
C LEU A 104 9.43 -5.69 -6.57
N ALA A 105 8.14 -5.84 -6.24
CA ALA A 105 7.55 -5.22 -5.06
C ALA A 105 8.17 -5.76 -3.76
N VAL A 106 8.48 -7.06 -3.67
CA VAL A 106 9.18 -7.63 -2.51
C VAL A 106 10.52 -6.94 -2.29
N THR A 107 11.33 -6.78 -3.34
CA THR A 107 12.61 -6.08 -3.27
C THR A 107 12.44 -4.62 -2.83
N MET A 108 11.44 -3.92 -3.37
CA MET A 108 11.14 -2.54 -2.98
C MET A 108 10.81 -2.41 -1.49
N TYR A 109 9.99 -3.32 -0.94
CA TYR A 109 9.66 -3.30 0.49
C TYR A 109 10.85 -3.64 1.38
N ILE A 110 11.73 -4.56 0.96
CA ILE A 110 12.97 -4.88 1.67
C ILE A 110 13.91 -3.67 1.72
N PHE A 111 14.10 -2.99 0.58
CA PHE A 111 14.93 -1.77 0.55
C PHE A 111 14.34 -0.64 1.39
N GLY A 112 13.00 -0.53 1.43
CA GLY A 112 12.31 0.38 2.34
C GLY A 112 12.56 0.05 3.81
N PHE A 113 12.46 -1.23 4.17
CA PHE A 113 12.77 -1.68 5.53
C PHE A 113 14.23 -1.37 5.90
N ARG A 114 15.17 -1.65 5.00
CA ARG A 114 16.59 -1.34 5.19
C ARG A 114 16.82 0.15 5.42
N GLU A 115 16.19 1.01 4.64
CA GLU A 115 16.31 2.47 4.79
C GLU A 115 15.83 2.92 6.18
N GLY A 116 14.69 2.41 6.65
CA GLY A 116 14.23 2.64 8.02
C GLY A 116 15.16 2.06 9.09
N TRP A 117 15.72 0.87 8.86
CA TRP A 117 16.66 0.21 9.78
C TRP A 117 17.95 1.01 9.94
N LEU A 118 18.56 1.45 8.83
CA LEU A 118 19.79 2.23 8.84
C LEU A 118 19.61 3.62 9.45
N GLY A 119 18.38 4.15 9.43
CA GLY A 119 18.04 5.36 10.18
C GLY A 119 18.20 5.21 11.70
N ILE A 120 18.06 3.99 12.23
CA ILE A 120 18.24 3.68 13.66
C ILE A 120 19.63 3.10 13.94
N PHE A 121 20.15 2.26 13.04
CA PHE A 121 21.43 1.55 13.16
C PHE A 121 22.34 1.84 11.95
N PRO A 122 23.00 3.02 11.88
CA PRO A 122 23.74 3.44 10.68
C PRO A 122 24.98 2.60 10.35
N GLY A 123 25.55 1.90 11.33
CA GLY A 123 26.78 1.12 11.17
C GLY A 123 26.59 -0.30 10.63
N HIS A 124 25.35 -0.73 10.37
CA HIS A 124 25.08 -2.07 9.87
C HIS A 124 25.23 -2.12 8.35
N ASP A 125 25.74 -3.23 7.81
CA ASP A 125 25.93 -3.38 6.38
C ASP A 125 24.57 -3.46 5.63
N PRO A 126 24.33 -2.59 4.63
CA PRO A 126 23.09 -2.56 3.86
C PRO A 126 22.73 -3.89 3.20
N PHE A 127 23.72 -4.60 2.64
CA PHE A 127 23.49 -5.83 1.87
C PHE A 127 23.15 -7.01 2.79
N LEU A 128 23.80 -7.09 3.96
CA LEU A 128 23.46 -8.11 4.96
C LEU A 128 22.03 -7.95 5.47
N ILE A 129 21.56 -6.72 5.70
CA ILE A 129 20.17 -6.46 6.11
C ILE A 129 19.20 -7.00 5.07
N ASP A 130 19.44 -6.73 3.79
CA ASP A 130 18.57 -7.14 2.69
C ASP A 130 18.46 -8.68 2.61
N ILE A 131 19.59 -9.39 2.66
CA ILE A 131 19.64 -10.85 2.57
C ILE A 131 19.00 -11.50 3.80
N ILE A 132 19.25 -10.98 5.01
CA ILE A 132 18.66 -11.49 6.24
C ILE A 132 17.14 -11.27 6.24
N ALA A 133 16.68 -10.07 5.90
CA ALA A 133 15.25 -9.75 5.83
C ALA A 133 14.54 -10.65 4.81
N PHE A 134 15.11 -10.83 3.63
CA PHE A 134 14.58 -11.75 2.63
C PHE A 134 14.51 -13.19 3.15
N GLY A 135 15.59 -13.70 3.74
CA GLY A 135 15.67 -15.07 4.27
C GLY A 135 14.64 -15.33 5.37
N VAL A 136 14.46 -14.38 6.30
CA VAL A 136 13.46 -14.47 7.37
C VAL A 136 12.04 -14.46 6.81
N LEU A 137 11.72 -13.51 5.92
CA LEU A 137 10.39 -13.42 5.31
C LEU A 137 10.07 -14.66 4.47
N PHE A 138 11.04 -15.16 3.70
CA PHE A 138 10.90 -16.39 2.93
C PHE A 138 10.65 -17.60 3.84
N ALA A 139 11.40 -17.75 4.94
CA ALA A 139 11.21 -18.84 5.89
C ALA A 139 9.83 -18.79 6.56
N ILE A 140 9.37 -17.60 6.98
CA ILE A 140 8.03 -17.42 7.56
C ILE A 140 6.95 -17.82 6.55
N ALA A 141 7.05 -17.32 5.31
CA ALA A 141 6.11 -17.61 4.26
C ALA A 141 6.09 -19.10 3.88
N TYR A 142 7.24 -19.78 3.94
CA TYR A 142 7.37 -21.20 3.67
C TYR A 142 6.77 -22.09 4.77
N ILE A 143 6.91 -21.69 6.04
CA ILE A 143 6.43 -22.48 7.19
C ILE A 143 4.93 -22.31 7.42
N SER A 144 4.41 -21.08 7.45
CA SER A 144 3.00 -20.86 7.80
C SER A 144 2.41 -19.56 7.24
N ALA A 145 1.54 -19.72 6.24
CA ALA A 145 0.69 -18.62 5.75
C ALA A 145 -0.29 -18.12 6.83
N ASP A 146 -0.78 -19.01 7.70
CA ASP A 146 -1.70 -18.65 8.79
C ASP A 146 -1.06 -17.71 9.82
N LEU A 147 0.24 -17.89 10.11
CA LEU A 147 0.97 -17.01 11.00
C LEU A 147 1.09 -15.60 10.41
N ALA A 148 1.39 -15.50 9.11
CA ALA A 148 1.46 -14.23 8.40
C ALA A 148 0.12 -13.47 8.47
N ILE A 149 -1.01 -14.17 8.25
CA ILE A 149 -2.36 -13.60 8.32
C ILE A 149 -2.70 -13.12 9.74
N LYS A 150 -2.30 -13.82 10.80
CA LYS A 150 -2.53 -13.36 12.18
C LYS A 150 -1.67 -12.14 12.53
N THR A 151 -0.43 -12.12 12.05
CA THR A 151 0.53 -11.02 12.29
C THR A 151 0.02 -9.70 11.69
N GLN A 152 -0.78 -9.75 10.62
CA GLN A 152 -1.34 -8.55 9.99
C GLN A 152 -2.12 -7.65 10.98
N PHE A 153 -2.83 -8.24 11.96
CA PHE A 153 -3.60 -7.45 12.94
C PHE A 153 -2.69 -6.70 13.91
N PHE A 154 -1.55 -7.29 14.25
CA PHE A 154 -0.52 -6.62 15.03
C PHE A 154 0.07 -5.44 14.25
N ILE A 155 0.43 -5.65 12.97
CA ILE A 155 0.93 -4.59 12.09
C ILE A 155 -0.10 -3.45 11.95
N MET A 156 -1.37 -3.79 11.77
CA MET A 156 -2.46 -2.81 11.73
C MET A 156 -2.52 -1.98 13.01
N GLY A 157 -2.38 -2.62 14.18
CA GLY A 157 -2.30 -1.93 15.46
C GLY A 157 -1.15 -0.93 15.51
N VAL A 158 0.04 -1.34 15.07
CA VAL A 158 1.23 -0.45 15.02
C VAL A 158 1.01 0.74 14.08
N ILE A 159 0.42 0.53 12.89
CA ILE A 159 0.12 1.61 11.95
C ILE A 159 -0.91 2.58 12.54
N ILE A 160 -1.97 2.08 13.19
CA ILE A 160 -2.96 2.93 13.87
C ILE A 160 -2.28 3.77 14.95
N LEU A 161 -1.43 3.17 15.78
CA LEU A 161 -0.67 3.91 16.80
C LEU A 161 0.25 4.97 16.17
N SER A 162 0.90 4.64 15.04
CA SER A 162 1.71 5.62 14.30
C SER A 162 0.89 6.78 13.78
N LEU A 163 -0.30 6.53 13.22
CA LEU A 163 -1.19 7.60 12.74
C LEU A 163 -1.71 8.46 13.89
N VAL A 164 -2.05 7.84 15.03
CA VAL A 164 -2.45 8.57 16.25
C VAL A 164 -1.30 9.44 16.75
N SER A 165 -0.04 8.95 16.72
CA SER A 165 1.13 9.75 17.07
C SER A 165 1.31 10.98 16.16
N ILE A 166 1.07 10.83 14.86
CA ILE A 166 1.13 11.95 13.90
C ILE A 166 0.05 12.99 14.22
N VAL A 167 -1.17 12.54 14.54
CA VAL A 167 -2.26 13.43 14.93
C VAL A 167 -1.95 14.16 16.23
N MET A 168 -1.39 13.48 17.24
CA MET A 168 -0.95 14.14 18.49
C MET A 168 0.13 15.19 18.22
N ALA A 169 1.14 14.87 17.41
CA ALA A 169 2.17 15.84 17.02
C ALA A 169 1.57 17.07 16.32
N ALA A 170 0.54 16.89 15.49
CA ALA A 170 -0.18 17.98 14.85
C ALA A 170 -0.85 18.92 15.87
N TYR A 171 -1.43 18.38 16.96
CA TYR A 171 -2.03 19.17 18.04
C TYR A 171 -1.00 19.85 18.95
N ASP A 172 0.14 19.21 19.19
CA ASP A 172 1.25 19.74 19.98
C ASP A 172 2.06 20.82 19.25
N GLY A 173 1.58 21.27 18.08
CA GLY A 173 2.11 22.43 17.38
C GLY A 173 3.09 22.10 16.27
N SER A 174 3.22 20.84 15.83
CA SER A 174 4.12 20.51 14.70
C SER A 174 3.81 21.28 13.42
N MET A 175 2.59 21.82 13.28
CA MET A 175 2.14 22.58 12.12
C MET A 175 2.50 24.07 12.20
N TYR A 176 3.77 24.39 11.99
CA TYR A 176 4.30 25.76 12.08
C TYR A 176 4.04 26.60 10.82
N GLN A 177 3.93 25.99 9.64
CA GLN A 177 3.80 26.71 8.37
C GLN A 177 2.38 27.25 8.16
N PRO A 178 2.16 28.54 7.84
CA PRO A 178 0.83 29.10 7.58
C PRO A 178 0.09 28.39 6.44
N THR A 179 -1.25 28.30 6.52
CA THR A 179 -2.05 27.50 5.57
C THR A 179 -1.94 28.04 4.14
N GLU A 180 -1.79 29.36 4.02
CA GLU A 180 -1.62 30.04 2.74
C GLU A 180 -0.27 29.72 2.07
N GLU A 181 0.75 29.45 2.88
CA GLU A 181 2.06 29.03 2.37
C GLU A 181 2.09 27.54 2.04
N ALA A 182 1.38 26.72 2.82
CA ALA A 182 1.23 25.29 2.56
C ALA A 182 0.39 25.00 1.30
N LEU A 183 -0.64 25.81 1.01
CA LEU A 183 -1.54 25.68 -0.17
C LEU A 183 -0.89 26.20 -1.46
N ARG A 184 0.26 25.64 -1.84
CA ARG A 184 0.97 26.02 -3.07
C ARG A 184 1.09 24.84 -4.03
N TRP A 185 1.17 25.18 -5.32
CA TRP A 185 1.66 24.27 -6.35
C TRP A 185 3.18 24.31 -6.30
N GLY A 186 3.81 23.18 -6.00
CA GLY A 186 5.27 23.10 -5.95
C GLY A 186 5.87 23.25 -7.34
N THR A 187 7.12 23.66 -7.39
CA THR A 187 7.79 23.96 -8.66
C THR A 187 8.45 22.74 -9.30
N PHE A 188 8.41 21.56 -8.66
CA PHE A 188 9.12 20.34 -9.08
C PHE A 188 10.63 20.54 -9.25
N LYS A 189 11.18 21.62 -8.64
CA LYS A 189 12.60 22.00 -8.69
C LYS A 189 13.40 21.44 -7.51
N GLY A 190 12.74 20.78 -6.55
CA GLY A 190 13.38 20.22 -5.36
C GLY A 190 13.86 21.32 -4.42
N SER A 191 14.91 21.05 -3.66
CA SER A 191 15.65 22.07 -2.90
C SER A 191 17.03 22.26 -3.54
N PRO A 192 17.16 23.20 -4.50
CA PRO A 192 18.44 23.50 -5.15
C PRO A 192 19.51 23.96 -4.16
N GLU A 193 19.11 24.58 -3.04
CA GLU A 193 19.98 25.08 -1.99
C GLU A 193 20.68 23.94 -1.21
N ASN A 194 20.06 22.75 -1.13
CA ASN A 194 20.61 21.56 -0.47
C ASN A 194 21.24 20.55 -1.46
N GLY A 195 21.43 20.93 -2.73
CA GLY A 195 21.94 20.04 -3.78
C GLY A 195 20.94 18.97 -4.23
N PHE A 196 19.66 19.09 -3.86
CA PHE A 196 18.61 18.15 -4.26
C PHE A 196 17.94 18.64 -5.55
N SER A 197 18.33 18.06 -6.69
CA SER A 197 17.68 18.35 -7.96
C SER A 197 16.23 17.88 -7.94
N GLY A 198 15.29 18.78 -8.20
CA GLY A 198 13.88 18.45 -8.34
C GLY A 198 13.61 17.39 -9.39
N SER A 199 12.60 16.57 -9.11
CA SER A 199 12.13 15.55 -10.02
C SER A 199 10.91 16.03 -10.81
N SER A 200 10.86 15.69 -12.10
CA SER A 200 9.71 16.02 -12.94
C SER A 200 8.43 15.38 -12.41
N PHE A 201 7.28 15.97 -12.76
CA PHE A 201 5.96 15.48 -12.36
C PHE A 201 5.81 13.96 -12.55
N TRP A 202 6.23 13.43 -13.71
CA TRP A 202 6.10 12.01 -14.03
C TRP A 202 6.97 11.10 -13.16
N ILE A 203 8.15 11.57 -12.73
CA ILE A 203 9.01 10.83 -11.81
C ILE A 203 8.36 10.80 -10.42
N VAL A 204 7.87 11.94 -9.94
CA VAL A 204 7.19 12.01 -8.63
C VAL A 204 5.94 11.12 -8.62
N PHE A 205 5.16 11.16 -9.70
CA PHE A 205 4.01 10.27 -9.89
C PHE A 205 4.43 8.80 -9.90
N ALA A 206 5.48 8.42 -10.64
CA ALA A 206 5.94 7.03 -10.73
C ALA A 206 6.46 6.48 -9.39
N VAL A 207 7.12 7.33 -8.57
CA VAL A 207 7.58 6.97 -7.23
C VAL A 207 6.40 6.82 -6.26
N PHE A 208 5.37 7.66 -6.39
CA PHE A 208 4.19 7.60 -5.54
C PHE A 208 3.24 6.44 -5.92
N PHE A 209 3.07 6.16 -7.22
CA PHE A 209 2.02 5.26 -7.72
C PHE A 209 1.98 3.88 -7.05
N PRO A 210 3.12 3.21 -6.72
CA PRO A 210 3.12 1.97 -5.96
C PRO A 210 2.31 2.02 -4.65
N ALA A 211 2.23 3.18 -4.00
CA ALA A 211 1.41 3.41 -2.80
C ALA A 211 -0.08 3.20 -3.02
N ALA A 212 -0.58 3.44 -4.23
CA ALA A 212 -1.99 3.26 -4.58
C ALA A 212 -2.28 1.86 -5.14
N THR A 213 -1.27 0.98 -5.25
CA THR A 213 -1.42 -0.39 -5.76
C THR A 213 -1.80 -1.38 -4.64
N GLY A 214 -1.78 -2.68 -4.90
CA GLY A 214 -2.03 -3.70 -3.87
C GLY A 214 -3.50 -4.09 -3.63
N ILE A 215 -4.44 -3.51 -4.38
CA ILE A 215 -5.88 -3.77 -4.25
C ILE A 215 -6.32 -5.24 -4.46
N MET A 216 -5.44 -6.06 -5.03
CA MET A 216 -5.70 -7.48 -5.28
C MET A 216 -5.31 -8.39 -4.10
N ALA A 217 -4.75 -7.85 -3.01
CA ALA A 217 -4.35 -8.64 -1.85
C ALA A 217 -5.55 -9.42 -1.26
N GLY A 218 -6.69 -8.75 -1.04
CA GLY A 218 -7.91 -9.40 -0.56
C GLY A 218 -8.53 -10.39 -1.56
N ALA A 219 -8.35 -10.17 -2.87
CA ALA A 219 -8.83 -11.10 -3.89
C ALA A 219 -7.97 -12.37 -4.00
N ASN A 220 -6.70 -12.33 -3.56
CA ASN A 220 -5.85 -13.52 -3.50
C ASN A 220 -6.31 -14.53 -2.44
N MET A 221 -7.05 -14.08 -1.42
CA MET A 221 -7.62 -14.93 -0.37
C MET A 221 -9.01 -15.49 -0.73
N SER A 222 -9.40 -15.47 -2.02
CA SER A 222 -10.76 -15.81 -2.46
C SER A 222 -11.28 -17.17 -1.98
N GLY A 223 -10.42 -18.18 -1.88
CA GLY A 223 -10.77 -19.52 -1.41
C GLY A 223 -11.05 -19.61 0.10
N GLU A 224 -10.49 -18.67 0.86
CA GLU A 224 -10.52 -18.66 2.33
C GLU A 224 -11.63 -17.75 2.88
N LEU A 225 -12.34 -17.01 2.03
CA LEU A 225 -13.42 -16.11 2.45
C LEU A 225 -14.74 -16.85 2.62
N LYS A 226 -15.52 -16.44 3.64
CA LYS A 226 -16.89 -16.94 3.85
C LYS A 226 -17.81 -16.62 2.67
N ASN A 227 -17.78 -15.37 2.20
CA ASN A 227 -18.62 -14.86 1.11
C ASN A 227 -17.78 -14.01 0.14
N PRO A 228 -16.96 -14.62 -0.74
CA PRO A 228 -16.02 -13.89 -1.59
C PRO A 228 -16.70 -12.82 -2.47
N LYS A 229 -17.89 -13.14 -3.02
CA LYS A 229 -18.67 -12.24 -3.90
C LYS A 229 -19.04 -10.91 -3.25
N LYS A 230 -19.26 -10.90 -1.93
CA LYS A 230 -19.61 -9.70 -1.17
C LYS A 230 -18.38 -9.09 -0.50
N SER A 231 -17.50 -9.93 0.03
CA SER A 231 -16.33 -9.49 0.79
C SER A 231 -15.29 -8.80 -0.07
N ILE A 232 -15.01 -9.28 -1.29
CA ILE A 232 -13.98 -8.68 -2.15
C ILE A 232 -14.36 -7.24 -2.55
N PRO A 233 -15.55 -6.98 -3.15
CA PRO A 233 -15.93 -5.61 -3.51
C PRO A 233 -15.96 -4.68 -2.31
N LEU A 234 -16.63 -5.09 -1.23
CA LEU A 234 -16.83 -4.24 -0.06
C LEU A 234 -15.51 -3.94 0.64
N GLY A 235 -14.69 -4.96 0.89
CA GLY A 235 -13.42 -4.81 1.59
C GLY A 235 -12.41 -3.98 0.81
N THR A 236 -12.30 -4.20 -0.51
CA THR A 236 -11.39 -3.46 -1.37
C THR A 236 -11.79 -1.99 -1.50
N LEU A 237 -13.07 -1.69 -1.73
CA LEU A 237 -13.54 -0.30 -1.85
C LEU A 237 -13.37 0.49 -0.55
N TRP A 238 -13.67 -0.12 0.61
CA TRP A 238 -13.41 0.51 1.91
C TRP A 238 -11.93 0.74 2.16
N ALA A 239 -11.07 -0.22 1.81
CA ALA A 239 -9.62 -0.07 1.98
C ALA A 239 -9.07 1.09 1.12
N ILE A 240 -9.53 1.21 -0.13
CA ILE A 240 -9.15 2.33 -1.02
C ILE A 240 -9.63 3.66 -0.43
N GLY A 241 -10.90 3.75 0.00
CA GLY A 241 -11.46 4.98 0.57
C GLY A 241 -10.76 5.43 1.85
N VAL A 242 -10.51 4.51 2.78
CA VAL A 242 -9.78 4.81 4.03
C VAL A 242 -8.35 5.25 3.72
N SER A 243 -7.65 4.54 2.84
CA SER A 243 -6.28 4.90 2.47
C SER A 243 -6.20 6.25 1.78
N PHE A 244 -7.14 6.56 0.89
CA PHE A 244 -7.22 7.86 0.23
C PHE A 244 -7.31 9.00 1.25
N VAL A 245 -8.21 8.88 2.22
CA VAL A 245 -8.35 9.88 3.29
C VAL A 245 -7.05 10.02 4.09
N ILE A 246 -6.41 8.90 4.45
CA ILE A 246 -5.13 8.91 5.17
C ILE A 246 -4.06 9.66 4.38
N TYR A 247 -3.86 9.34 3.09
CA TYR A 247 -2.86 10.03 2.27
C TYR A 247 -3.15 11.52 2.09
N MET A 248 -4.42 11.91 1.93
CA MET A 248 -4.80 13.32 1.82
C MET A 248 -4.48 14.10 3.10
N VAL A 249 -4.80 13.53 4.26
CA VAL A 249 -4.53 14.13 5.58
C VAL A 249 -3.03 14.18 5.86
N LEU A 250 -2.29 13.12 5.54
CA LEU A 250 -0.83 13.08 5.72
C LEU A 250 -0.13 14.11 4.82
N ALA A 251 -0.56 14.27 3.58
CA ALA A 251 -0.02 15.31 2.68
C ALA A 251 -0.18 16.69 3.30
N TYR A 252 -1.38 16.97 3.83
CA TYR A 252 -1.69 18.23 4.49
C TYR A 252 -0.84 18.46 5.74
N TRP A 253 -0.74 17.45 6.60
CA TRP A 253 0.07 17.53 7.81
C TRP A 253 1.54 17.76 7.50
N LEU A 254 2.11 17.05 6.52
CA LEU A 254 3.51 17.23 6.09
C LEU A 254 3.76 18.64 5.53
N ALA A 255 2.90 19.13 4.64
CA ALA A 255 3.03 20.48 4.07
C ALA A 255 2.94 21.59 5.12
N ARG A 256 2.27 21.31 6.25
CA ARG A 256 2.15 22.22 7.39
C ARG A 256 3.30 22.08 8.39
N SER A 257 3.98 20.94 8.41
CA SER A 257 4.98 20.60 9.44
C SER A 257 6.43 20.81 8.99
N ALA A 258 6.72 20.75 7.70
CA ALA A 258 8.07 20.97 7.16
C ALA A 258 8.02 21.94 5.98
N SER A 259 9.05 22.77 5.86
CA SER A 259 9.24 23.63 4.69
C SER A 259 9.85 22.85 3.51
N GLU A 260 9.79 23.38 2.29
CA GLU A 260 10.50 22.78 1.13
C GLU A 260 12.04 22.73 1.32
N GLN A 261 12.57 23.45 2.32
CA GLN A 261 14.00 23.53 2.65
C GLN A 261 14.48 22.46 3.64
N GLU A 262 13.56 21.76 4.33
CA GLU A 262 13.84 20.72 5.36
C GLU A 262 13.55 19.31 4.83
#